data_AF-A0A437NXH8-F1
#
_entry.id   AF-A0A437NXH8-F1
#
_cell.length_a   1.000
_cell.length_b   1.000
_cell.length_c   1.000
_cell.angle_alpha   90.00
_cell.angle_beta   90.00
_cell.angle_gamma   90.00
#
_symmetry.space_group_name_H-M   'P 1'
#
loop_
_entity.id
_entity.type
_entity.pdbx_description
1 polymer ?
#
loop_
_entity_poly.entity_id
_entity_poly.type
_entity_poly.pdbx_seq_one_letter_code
_entity_poly.pdbx_strand_id
1 'polypeptide(L)'
;MTFASNEDAAMSRSISIEELHEISAEAIQALPRPVPIKNDGATVGVLMPLPRTSPEYMRKVLADIDAAAARRTPEENAVIDRLLAERGAE
;
A
#
# COMPACT_ATOMS: atom_id res chain seq x y z
N MET A 1 -13.32 -35.04 1.77
CA MET A 1 -13.43 -34.16 0.60
C MET A 1 -13.96 -32.84 1.12
N THR A 2 -13.06 -31.94 1.50
CA THR A 2 -13.40 -30.69 2.18
C THR A 2 -13.99 -29.73 1.15
N PHE A 3 -15.24 -29.31 1.35
CA PHE A 3 -15.84 -28.22 0.62
C PHE A 3 -15.11 -26.94 1.03
N ALA A 4 -14.12 -26.51 0.25
CA ALA A 4 -13.63 -25.15 0.33
C ALA A 4 -14.81 -24.26 -0.09
N SER A 5 -15.38 -23.53 0.87
CA SER A 5 -16.45 -22.57 0.63
C SER A 5 -16.00 -21.58 -0.45
N ASN A 6 -16.90 -21.26 -1.37
CA ASN A 6 -16.68 -20.30 -2.46
C ASN A 6 -16.23 -18.89 -2.01
N GLU A 7 -16.25 -18.59 -0.71
CA GLU A 7 -15.76 -17.35 -0.11
C GLU A 7 -14.24 -17.17 -0.25
N ASP A 8 -13.44 -18.24 -0.16
CA ASP A 8 -11.97 -18.17 -0.27
C ASP A 8 -11.51 -17.79 -1.70
N ALA A 9 -12.32 -18.10 -2.71
CA ALA A 9 -11.98 -17.85 -4.11
C ALA A 9 -12.28 -16.41 -4.56
N ALA A 10 -13.29 -15.75 -3.97
CA ALA A 10 -13.72 -14.40 -4.33
C ALA A 10 -12.80 -13.30 -3.77
N MET A 11 -12.25 -13.50 -2.56
CA MET A 11 -11.31 -12.59 -1.88
C MET A 11 -10.00 -12.34 -2.66
N SER A 12 -9.76 -13.10 -3.73
CA SER A 12 -8.48 -13.11 -4.47
C SER A 12 -8.35 -12.05 -5.58
N ARG A 13 -9.45 -11.37 -5.98
CA ARG A 13 -9.44 -10.38 -7.09
C ARG A 13 -9.88 -8.97 -6.72
N SER A 14 -10.91 -8.82 -5.91
CA SER A 14 -11.40 -7.52 -5.43
C SER A 14 -12.43 -7.74 -4.32
N ILE A 15 -12.58 -6.77 -3.43
CA ILE A 15 -13.57 -6.76 -2.35
C ILE A 15 -14.56 -5.64 -2.65
N SER A 16 -15.86 -5.87 -2.47
CA SER A 16 -16.89 -4.83 -2.55
C SER A 16 -16.86 -3.91 -1.33
N ILE A 17 -17.52 -2.75 -1.39
CA ILE A 17 -17.54 -1.85 -0.23
C ILE A 17 -18.39 -2.41 0.92
N GLU A 18 -19.36 -3.26 0.61
CA GLU A 18 -20.18 -4.00 1.57
C GLU A 18 -19.33 -5.05 2.31
N GLU A 19 -18.59 -5.88 1.56
CA GLU A 19 -17.69 -6.90 2.13
C GLU A 19 -16.54 -6.28 2.95
N LEU A 20 -16.13 -5.04 2.62
CA LEU A 20 -15.10 -4.32 3.37
C LEU A 20 -15.49 -4.10 4.84
N HIS A 21 -16.78 -4.01 5.17
CA HIS A 21 -17.23 -3.86 6.56
C HIS A 21 -17.22 -5.18 7.34
N GLU A 22 -17.14 -6.32 6.65
CA GLU A 22 -17.18 -7.66 7.24
C GLU A 22 -15.79 -8.26 7.45
N ILE A 23 -14.76 -7.71 6.78
CA ILE A 23 -13.39 -8.22 6.85
C ILE A 23 -12.71 -7.87 8.20
N SER A 24 -12.13 -8.88 8.86
CA SER A 24 -11.37 -8.67 10.09
C SER A 24 -9.95 -8.14 9.82
N ALA A 25 -9.34 -7.51 10.82
CA ALA A 25 -7.96 -7.02 10.71
C ALA A 25 -6.95 -8.16 10.42
N GLU A 26 -7.18 -9.35 10.96
CA GLU A 26 -6.36 -10.54 10.72
C GLU A 26 -6.47 -11.00 9.27
N ALA A 27 -7.67 -10.99 8.70
CA ALA A 27 -7.90 -11.33 7.29
C ALA A 27 -7.23 -10.31 6.36
N ILE A 28 -7.27 -9.02 6.70
CA ILE A 28 -6.53 -7.97 5.97
C ILE A 28 -5.02 -8.24 6.01
N GLN A 29 -4.46 -8.59 7.17
CA GLN A 29 -3.02 -8.88 7.30
C GLN A 29 -2.58 -10.13 6.53
N ALA A 30 -3.48 -11.11 6.38
CA ALA A 30 -3.22 -12.34 5.65
C ALA A 30 -3.29 -12.16 4.11
N LEU A 31 -3.71 -11.00 3.62
CA LEU A 31 -3.78 -10.74 2.18
C LEU A 31 -2.40 -10.92 1.53
N PRO A 32 -2.27 -11.72 0.46
CA PRO A 32 -0.97 -11.98 -0.16
C PRO A 32 -0.46 -10.81 -1.00
N ARG A 33 -1.32 -9.84 -1.31
CA ARG A 33 -1.05 -8.66 -2.13
C ARG A 33 -2.11 -7.58 -1.87
N PRO A 34 -1.88 -6.32 -2.29
CA PRO A 34 -2.92 -5.31 -2.28
C PRO A 34 -4.15 -5.75 -3.09
N VAL A 35 -5.34 -5.53 -2.55
CA VAL A 35 -6.62 -5.94 -3.15
C VAL A 35 -7.47 -4.72 -3.47
N PRO A 36 -7.98 -4.55 -4.71
CA PRO A 36 -8.86 -3.45 -5.06
C PRO A 36 -10.19 -3.51 -4.31
N ILE A 37 -10.69 -2.36 -3.86
CA ILE A 37 -12.03 -2.18 -3.31
C ILE A 37 -12.93 -1.64 -4.43
N LYS A 38 -14.08 -2.26 -4.66
CA LYS A 38 -15.05 -1.88 -5.69
C LYS A 38 -16.35 -1.37 -5.11
N ASN A 39 -16.94 -0.38 -5.77
CA ASN A 39 -18.31 0.08 -5.55
C ASN A 39 -18.98 0.23 -6.92
N ASP A 40 -20.13 -0.42 -7.13
CA ASP A 40 -20.85 -0.44 -8.42
C ASP A 40 -19.96 -0.73 -9.65
N GLY A 41 -18.95 -1.60 -9.47
CA GLY A 41 -18.00 -1.99 -10.51
C GLY A 41 -16.80 -1.06 -10.71
N ALA A 42 -16.81 0.15 -10.13
CA ALA A 42 -15.66 1.06 -10.12
C ALA A 42 -14.69 0.75 -8.98
N THR A 43 -13.38 0.83 -9.23
CA THR A 43 -12.37 0.74 -8.16
C THR A 43 -12.29 2.07 -7.42
N VAL A 44 -12.66 2.07 -6.14
CA VAL A 44 -12.69 3.27 -5.28
C VAL A 44 -11.54 3.33 -4.28
N GLY A 45 -10.84 2.21 -4.08
CA GLY A 45 -9.72 2.12 -3.16
C GLY A 45 -8.90 0.85 -3.34
N VAL A 46 -7.85 0.72 -2.55
CA VAL A 46 -7.03 -0.48 -2.47
C VAL A 46 -6.77 -0.79 -0.99
N LEU A 47 -7.07 -2.02 -0.60
CA LEU A 47 -6.76 -2.56 0.70
C LEU A 47 -5.36 -3.16 0.67
N MET A 48 -4.46 -2.62 1.49
CA MET A 48 -3.05 -3.02 1.51
C MET A 48 -2.72 -3.66 2.86
N PRO A 49 -2.26 -4.92 2.90
CA PRO A 49 -1.66 -5.47 4.11
C PRO A 49 -0.41 -4.65 4.45
N LEU A 50 -0.32 -4.18 5.70
CA LEU A 50 0.87 -3.49 6.20
C LEU A 50 1.68 -4.46 7.07
N PRO A 51 2.59 -5.27 6.47
CA PRO A 51 3.43 -6.15 7.25
C PRO A 51 4.32 -5.32 8.17
N ARG A 52 4.52 -5.80 9.41
CA ARG A 52 5.49 -5.20 10.33
C ARG A 52 6.85 -5.28 9.65
N THR A 53 7.36 -4.13 9.25
CA THR A 53 8.64 -4.06 8.55
C THR A 53 9.76 -4.27 9.56
N SER A 54 10.76 -5.08 9.20
CA SER A 54 11.90 -5.30 10.09
C SER A 54 12.63 -3.96 10.32
N PRO A 55 13.03 -3.63 11.57
CA PRO A 55 13.80 -2.42 11.84
C PRO A 55 15.11 -2.35 11.05
N GLU A 56 15.71 -3.49 10.72
CA GLU A 56 16.89 -3.58 9.88
C GLU A 56 16.60 -3.21 8.42
N TYR A 57 15.50 -3.70 7.87
CA TYR A 57 15.07 -3.32 6.53
C TYR A 57 14.77 -1.83 6.44
N MET A 58 14.10 -1.26 7.46
CA MET A 58 13.82 0.17 7.48
C MET A 58 15.10 1.01 7.57
N ARG A 59 16.08 0.61 8.39
CA ARG A 59 17.40 1.26 8.44
C ARG A 59 18.10 1.23 7.08
N LYS A 60 18.03 0.11 6.36
CA LYS A 60 18.57 0.01 5.00
C LYS A 60 17.87 0.97 4.04
N VAL A 61 16.53 1.00 4.04
CA VAL A 61 15.76 1.89 3.17
C VAL A 61 16.13 3.36 3.41
N LEU A 62 16.25 3.78 4.67
CA LEU A 62 16.67 5.13 5.01
C LEU A 62 18.09 5.44 4.52
N ALA A 63 19.04 4.52 4.72
CA ALA A 63 20.40 4.68 4.20
C ALA A 63 20.44 4.79 2.65
N ASP A 64 19.60 4.02 1.96
CA ASP A 64 19.49 4.09 0.50
C ASP A 64 18.89 5.43 0.04
N ILE A 65 17.91 5.97 0.79
CA ILE A 65 17.33 7.30 0.56
C ILE A 65 18.38 8.39 0.75
N ASP A 66 19.16 8.34 1.83
CA ASP A 66 20.23 9.31 2.10
C ASP A 66 21.32 9.26 1.03
N ALA A 67 21.73 8.06 0.62
CA ALA A 67 22.70 7.88 -0.45
C ALA A 67 22.17 8.36 -1.81
N ALA A 68 20.87 8.21 -2.08
CA ALA A 68 20.24 8.80 -3.25
C ALA A 68 20.20 10.33 -3.16
N ALA A 69 19.86 10.89 -2.00
CA ALA A 69 19.85 12.33 -1.76
C ALA A 69 21.22 12.97 -1.97
N ALA A 70 22.28 12.35 -1.47
CA ALA A 70 23.66 12.83 -1.63
C ALA A 70 24.14 12.88 -3.09
N ARG A 71 23.49 12.13 -4.00
CA ARG A 71 23.81 12.10 -5.43
C ARG A 71 22.98 13.07 -6.27
N ARG A 72 21.97 13.72 -5.69
CA ARG A 72 21.10 14.64 -6.43
C ARG A 72 21.84 15.89 -6.83
N THR A 73 21.58 16.32 -8.04
CA THR A 73 22.02 17.61 -8.57
C THR A 73 21.20 18.75 -7.95
N PRO A 74 21.73 20.00 -7.97
CA PRO A 74 20.97 21.18 -7.55
C PRO A 74 19.63 21.33 -8.29
N GLU A 75 19.59 21.00 -9.58
CA GLU A 75 18.39 21.08 -10.41
C GLU A 75 17.33 20.06 -9.97
N GLU A 76 17.73 18.83 -9.65
CA GLU A 76 16.83 17.80 -9.13
C GLU A 76 16.26 18.18 -7.76
N ASN A 77 17.07 18.78 -6.89
CA ASN A 77 16.60 19.27 -5.59
C ASN A 77 15.58 20.41 -5.76
N ALA A 78 15.84 21.36 -6.67
CA ALA A 78 14.90 22.46 -6.94
C ALA A 78 13.53 21.97 -7.46
N VAL A 79 13.50 20.88 -8.23
CA VAL A 79 12.24 20.25 -8.67
C VAL A 79 11.51 19.62 -7.49
N ILE A 80 12.22 18.91 -6.61
CA ILE A 80 11.63 18.29 -5.41
C ILE A 80 11.05 19.37 -4.47
N ASP A 81 11.81 20.43 -4.20
CA ASP A 81 11.38 21.53 -3.34
C ASP A 81 10.10 22.20 -3.86
N ARG A 82 10.03 22.42 -5.18
CA ARG A 82 8.82 22.95 -5.82
C ARG A 82 7.62 22.03 -5.62
N LEU A 83 7.77 20.72 -5.83
CA LEU A 83 6.69 19.75 -5.65
C LEU A 83 6.20 19.68 -4.20
N LEU A 84 7.11 19.83 -3.23
CA LEU A 84 6.78 19.85 -1.81
C LEU A 84 6.03 21.13 -1.43
N ALA A 85 6.47 22.29 -1.93
CA ALA A 85 5.80 23.57 -1.74
C ALA A 85 4.38 23.58 -2.33
N GLU A 86 4.20 23.00 -3.52
CA GLU A 86 2.89 22.85 -4.16
C GLU A 86 1.93 21.94 -3.36
N ARG A 87 2.46 21.06 -2.49
CA ARG A 87 1.68 20.15 -1.64
C ARG A 87 1.36 20.70 -0.25
N GLY A 88 1.82 21.89 0.10
CA GLY A 88 1.55 22.56 1.38
C GLY A 88 2.25 21.96 2.59
N ALA A 89 3.38 21.29 2.40
CA ALA A 89 4.22 20.81 3.50
C ALA A 89 5.16 21.94 3.97
N GLU A 90 4.70 22.75 4.93
CA GLU A 90 5.55 23.58 5.79
C GLU A 90 5.73 22.93 7.17
#